data_AF-A0A3M2T700-F1
#
_entry.id   AF-A0A3M2T700-F1
#
_cell.length_a   1.000
_cell.length_b   1.000
_cell.length_c   1.000
_cell.angle_alpha   90.00
_cell.angle_beta   90.00
_cell.angle_gamma   90.00
#
_symmetry.space_group_name_H-M   'P 1'
#
loop_
_entity.id
_entity.type
_entity.pdbx_description
1 polymer ?
#
loop_
_entity_poly.entity_id
_entity_poly.type
_entity_poly.pdbx_seq_one_letter_code
_entity_poly.pdbx_strand_id
1 'polypeptide(L)'
;MKEPWRHDSMYAMVLSDLTEIENKLSRCHRYDSVKFYEREADELRMIPDYWNAWLKLQFTYHSILTALNHPFLYIVASQYNSNLTIPNTFWRRSSELVLLHATWIVRMIDMVSDKRPRCIFTTAALRIRD
;
A
#
# COMPACT_ATOMS: atom_id res chain seq x y z
N MET A 1 4.00 4.55 25.74
CA MET A 1 3.14 4.55 24.53
C MET A 1 1.78 4.01 24.94
N LYS A 2 0.68 4.67 24.58
CA LYS A 2 -0.69 4.15 24.85
C LYS A 2 -0.96 2.91 24.01
N GLU A 3 -1.83 2.04 24.50
CA GLU A 3 -2.20 0.82 23.80
C GLU A 3 -2.97 1.14 22.49
N PRO A 4 -2.68 0.45 21.36
CA PRO A 4 -3.25 0.79 20.05
C PRO A 4 -4.78 0.73 19.95
N TRP A 5 -5.42 -0.10 20.76
CA TRP A 5 -6.88 -0.25 20.78
C TRP A 5 -7.60 0.83 21.61
N ARG A 6 -6.85 1.76 22.23
CA ARG A 6 -7.44 2.94 22.87
C ARG A 6 -7.84 3.96 21.81
N HIS A 7 -9.00 4.58 22.00
CA HIS A 7 -9.57 5.58 21.08
C HIS A 7 -8.69 6.83 20.91
N ASP A 8 -7.91 7.16 21.93
CA ASP A 8 -7.00 8.30 21.99
C ASP A 8 -5.53 7.88 21.77
N SER A 9 -5.31 6.70 21.18
CA SER A 9 -3.99 6.24 20.77
C SER A 9 -3.57 6.86 19.44
N MET A 10 -2.26 6.92 19.20
CA MET A 10 -1.72 7.32 17.91
C MET A 10 -2.22 6.42 16.77
N TYR A 11 -2.42 5.12 17.05
CA TYR A 11 -3.01 4.19 16.08
C TYR A 11 -4.40 4.62 15.65
N ALA A 12 -5.29 4.88 16.61
CA ALA A 12 -6.66 5.30 16.34
C ALA A 12 -6.72 6.66 15.64
N MET A 13 -5.85 7.60 16.01
CA MET A 13 -5.75 8.91 15.35
C MET A 13 -5.33 8.79 13.88
N VAL A 14 -4.25 8.05 13.59
CA VAL A 14 -3.77 7.87 12.20
C VAL A 14 -4.84 7.17 11.35
N LEU A 15 -5.53 6.16 11.90
CA LEU A 15 -6.60 5.47 11.18
C LEU A 15 -7.79 6.41 10.90
N SER A 16 -8.14 7.25 11.87
CA SER A 16 -9.17 8.30 11.70
C SER A 16 -8.79 9.28 10.59
N ASP A 17 -7.55 9.76 10.59
CA ASP A 17 -7.05 10.70 9.58
C ASP A 17 -7.06 10.08 8.18
N LEU A 18 -6.63 8.81 8.04
CA LEU A 18 -6.69 8.08 6.78
C LEU A 18 -8.13 7.89 6.29
N THR A 19 -9.05 7.56 7.18
CA THR A 19 -10.47 7.38 6.85
C THR A 19 -11.07 8.70 6.38
N GLU A 20 -10.71 9.82 7.00
CA GLU A 20 -11.16 11.14 6.60
C GLU A 20 -10.59 11.57 5.23
N ILE A 21 -9.31 11.25 4.96
CA ILE A 21 -8.69 11.46 3.64
C ILE A 21 -9.45 10.66 2.56
N GLU A 22 -9.74 9.39 2.83
CA GLU A 22 -10.50 8.53 1.92
C GLU A 22 -11.93 9.04 1.70
N ASN A 23 -12.57 9.55 2.76
CA ASN A 23 -13.90 10.14 2.69
C ASN A 23 -13.92 11.40 1.81
N LYS A 24 -12.89 12.25 1.91
CA LYS A 24 -12.74 13.47 1.08
C LYS A 24 -12.33 13.17 -0.36
N LEU A 25 -11.69 12.04 -0.61
CA LEU A 25 -11.31 11.64 -1.96
C LEU A 25 -12.55 11.44 -2.83
N SER A 26 -12.65 12.25 -3.90
CA SER A 26 -13.74 12.14 -4.86
C SER A 26 -13.87 10.71 -5.37
N ARG A 27 -15.13 10.24 -5.47
CA ARG A 27 -15.45 8.86 -5.87
C ARG A 27 -14.80 8.49 -7.21
N CYS A 28 -14.71 9.42 -8.15
CA CYS A 28 -14.12 9.16 -9.47
C CYS A 28 -12.62 8.82 -9.43
N HIS A 29 -11.91 9.16 -8.36
CA HIS A 29 -10.48 8.85 -8.20
C HIS A 29 -10.21 7.62 -7.32
N ARG A 30 -11.26 6.98 -6.79
CA ARG A 30 -11.12 5.74 -6.01
C ARG A 30 -10.74 4.58 -6.91
N TYR A 31 -10.06 3.58 -6.33
CA TYR A 31 -9.57 2.43 -7.08
C TYR A 31 -10.66 1.75 -7.92
N ASP A 32 -11.82 1.47 -7.32
CA ASP A 32 -12.94 0.80 -8.00
C ASP A 32 -13.54 1.59 -9.17
N SER A 33 -13.39 2.92 -9.14
CA SER A 33 -13.90 3.80 -10.21
C SER A 33 -12.86 4.03 -11.30
N VAL A 34 -11.59 4.20 -10.92
CA VAL A 34 -10.49 4.42 -11.86
C VAL A 34 -10.18 3.15 -12.65
N LYS A 35 -10.35 1.99 -12.02
CA LYS A 35 -10.13 0.66 -12.61
C LYS A 35 -8.77 0.56 -13.29
N PHE A 36 -7.70 0.85 -12.55
CA PHE A 36 -6.34 0.86 -13.08
C PHE A 36 -5.92 -0.44 -13.76
N TYR A 37 -6.51 -1.57 -13.37
CA TYR A 37 -6.28 -2.87 -13.99
C TYR A 37 -6.78 -2.96 -15.44
N GLU A 38 -7.77 -2.14 -15.85
CA GLU A 38 -8.32 -2.09 -17.22
C GLU A 38 -7.62 -1.05 -18.11
N ARG A 39 -6.65 -0.29 -17.58
CA ARG A 39 -6.02 0.82 -18.30
C ARG A 39 -4.85 0.36 -19.16
N GLU A 40 -4.72 0.95 -20.34
CA GLU A 40 -3.64 0.64 -21.26
C GLU A 40 -2.41 1.52 -21.05
N ALA A 41 -1.23 0.99 -21.39
CA ALA A 41 0.03 1.71 -21.23
C ALA A 41 0.06 3.05 -21.97
N ASP A 42 -0.64 3.16 -23.09
CA ASP A 42 -0.73 4.40 -23.88
C ASP A 42 -1.57 5.46 -23.17
N GLU A 43 -2.69 5.09 -22.52
CA GLU A 43 -3.48 6.02 -21.69
C GLU A 43 -2.64 6.64 -20.57
N LEU A 44 -1.75 5.83 -19.98
CA LEU A 44 -0.85 6.27 -18.92
C LEU A 44 0.15 7.33 -19.40
N ARG A 45 0.61 7.20 -20.65
CA ARG A 45 1.57 8.13 -21.26
C ARG A 45 0.94 9.44 -21.70
N MET A 46 -0.37 9.46 -21.96
CA MET A 46 -1.09 10.69 -22.36
C MET A 46 -1.20 11.70 -21.20
N ILE A 47 -1.38 11.23 -19.96
CA ILE A 47 -1.54 12.07 -18.76
C ILE A 47 -0.72 11.55 -17.58
N PRO A 48 0.63 11.50 -17.71
CA PRO A 48 1.50 10.82 -16.75
C PRO A 48 1.44 11.43 -15.34
N ASP A 49 1.23 12.74 -15.22
CA ASP A 49 1.16 13.42 -13.92
C ASP A 49 -0.03 12.96 -13.08
N TYR A 50 -1.19 12.75 -13.72
CA TYR A 50 -2.37 12.22 -13.04
C TYR A 50 -2.10 10.81 -12.51
N TRP A 51 -1.56 9.93 -13.34
CA TRP A 51 -1.27 8.55 -12.95
C TRP A 51 -0.18 8.46 -11.89
N ASN A 52 0.86 9.28 -11.99
CA ASN A 52 1.88 9.38 -10.95
C ASN A 52 1.30 9.83 -9.62
N ALA A 53 0.43 10.84 -9.60
CA ALA A 53 -0.23 11.30 -8.38
C ALA A 53 -1.17 10.21 -7.81
N TRP A 54 -1.97 9.57 -8.67
CA TRP A 54 -2.89 8.51 -8.26
C TRP A 54 -2.15 7.29 -7.71
N LEU A 55 -1.08 6.83 -8.38
CA LEU A 55 -0.23 5.73 -7.89
C LEU A 55 0.41 6.08 -6.56
N LYS A 56 0.98 7.29 -6.43
CA LYS A 56 1.56 7.77 -5.15
C LYS A 56 0.52 7.73 -4.03
N LEU A 57 -0.71 8.15 -4.29
CA LEU A 57 -1.81 8.09 -3.33
C LEU A 57 -2.08 6.65 -2.88
N GLN A 58 -2.26 5.72 -3.82
CA GLN A 58 -2.53 4.31 -3.51
C GLN A 58 -1.38 3.65 -2.73
N PHE A 59 -0.13 3.85 -3.18
CA PHE A 59 1.05 3.31 -2.50
C PHE A 59 1.19 3.89 -1.09
N THR A 60 1.00 5.20 -0.94
CA THR A 60 1.12 5.85 0.38
C THR A 60 0.05 5.32 1.34
N TYR A 61 -1.21 5.27 0.91
CA TYR A 61 -2.32 4.80 1.74
C TYR A 61 -2.09 3.35 2.23
N HIS A 62 -1.79 2.43 1.31
CA HIS A 62 -1.55 1.04 1.67
C HIS A 62 -0.25 0.85 2.47
N SER A 63 0.80 1.61 2.19
CA SER A 63 2.06 1.52 2.96
C SER A 63 1.87 1.97 4.40
N ILE A 64 1.11 3.05 4.64
CA ILE A 64 0.80 3.50 6.00
C ILE A 64 0.03 2.40 6.73
N LEU A 65 -1.00 1.81 6.11
CA LEU A 65 -1.78 0.75 6.76
C LEU A 65 -0.98 -0.53 7.00
N THR A 66 -0.08 -0.91 6.09
CA THR A 66 0.85 -2.02 6.31
C THR A 66 1.79 -1.73 7.48
N ALA A 67 2.43 -0.56 7.51
CA ALA A 67 3.34 -0.18 8.58
C ALA A 67 2.60 -0.11 9.93
N LEU A 68 1.46 0.56 9.97
CA LEU A 68 0.65 0.78 11.16
C LEU A 68 0.19 -0.54 11.81
N ASN A 69 -0.12 -1.55 11.00
CA ASN A 69 -0.58 -2.85 11.50
C ASN A 69 0.56 -3.89 11.62
N HIS A 70 1.81 -3.54 11.32
CA HIS A 70 2.90 -4.50 11.24
C HIS A 70 3.22 -5.13 12.62
N PRO A 71 3.23 -6.48 12.76
CA PRO A 71 3.44 -7.16 14.05
C PRO A 71 4.72 -6.74 14.77
N PHE A 72 5.77 -6.40 14.02
CA PHE A 72 7.04 -5.91 14.55
C PHE A 72 6.87 -4.73 15.50
N LEU A 73 6.00 -3.75 15.18
CA LEU A 73 5.79 -2.59 16.04
C LEU A 73 5.30 -2.99 17.43
N TYR A 74 4.40 -3.97 17.50
CA TYR A 74 3.78 -4.39 18.74
C TYR A 74 4.67 -5.34 19.54
N ILE A 75 5.44 -6.20 18.87
CA ILE A 75 6.48 -7.02 19.51
C ILE A 75 7.52 -6.12 20.18
N VAL A 76 8.01 -5.11 19.46
CA VAL A 76 9.00 -4.18 20.02
C VAL A 76 8.38 -3.35 21.14
N ALA A 77 7.16 -2.85 20.97
CA ALA A 77 6.47 -2.08 22.02
C ALA A 77 6.26 -2.89 23.32
N SER A 78 5.95 -4.19 23.23
CA SER A 78 5.76 -5.03 24.41
C SER A 78 7.07 -5.36 25.13
N GLN A 79 8.20 -5.37 24.43
CA GLN A 79 9.53 -5.49 25.06
C GLN A 79 9.85 -4.28 25.96
N TYR A 80 9.38 -3.08 25.59
CA TYR A 80 9.56 -1.85 26.39
C TYR A 80 8.44 -1.59 27.40
N ASN A 81 7.35 -2.35 27.35
CA ASN A 81 6.22 -2.24 28.27
C ASN A 81 5.71 -3.63 28.65
N SER A 82 6.23 -4.18 29.75
CA SER A 82 5.89 -5.53 30.24
C SER A 82 4.40 -5.73 30.57
N ASN A 83 3.65 -4.64 30.75
CA ASN A 83 2.21 -4.67 31.00
C ASN A 83 1.38 -4.64 29.70
N LEU A 84 2.02 -4.43 28.54
CA LEU A 84 1.38 -4.44 27.23
C LEU A 84 1.16 -5.88 26.74
N THR A 85 0.19 -6.57 27.33
CA THR A 85 -0.30 -7.84 26.80
C THR A 85 -1.18 -7.57 25.59
N ILE A 86 -0.74 -7.96 24.40
CA ILE A 86 -1.49 -7.72 23.16
C ILE A 86 -2.69 -8.68 23.10
N PRO A 87 -3.94 -8.19 23.03
CA PRO A 87 -5.10 -9.04 22.91
C PRO A 87 -5.05 -9.87 21.61
N ASN A 88 -5.37 -11.16 21.69
CA ASN A 88 -5.37 -12.06 20.52
C ASN A 88 -6.24 -11.53 19.36
N THR A 89 -7.38 -10.92 19.68
CA THR A 89 -8.28 -10.32 18.68
C THR A 89 -7.61 -9.16 17.94
N PHE A 90 -6.86 -8.30 18.65
CA PHE A 90 -6.12 -7.22 18.04
C PHE A 90 -4.99 -7.77 17.17
N TRP A 91 -4.22 -8.73 17.69
CA TRP A 91 -3.13 -9.38 16.96
C TRP A 91 -3.58 -10.00 15.64
N ARG A 92 -4.68 -10.77 15.69
CA ARG A 92 -5.26 -11.40 14.50
C ARG A 92 -5.69 -10.36 13.48
N ARG A 93 -6.49 -9.37 13.89
CA ARG A 93 -7.00 -8.32 12.99
C ARG A 93 -5.87 -7.52 12.36
N SER A 94 -4.87 -7.15 13.15
CA SER A 94 -3.71 -6.41 12.67
C SER A 94 -2.95 -7.21 11.60
N SER A 95 -2.74 -8.50 11.84
CA SER A 95 -2.06 -9.39 10.89
C SER A 95 -2.84 -9.54 9.57
N GLU A 96 -4.17 -9.67 9.64
CA GLU A 96 -5.05 -9.71 8.47
C GLU A 96 -4.97 -8.41 7.64
N LEU A 97 -4.94 -7.24 8.31
CA LEU A 97 -4.80 -5.94 7.65
C LEU A 97 -3.45 -5.77 6.96
N VAL A 98 -2.36 -6.19 7.60
CA VAL A 98 -1.01 -6.16 6.99
C VAL A 98 -0.98 -6.97 5.72
N LEU A 99 -1.48 -8.20 5.76
CA LEU A 99 -1.50 -9.09 4.60
C LEU A 99 -2.34 -8.50 3.46
N LEU A 100 -3.52 -7.95 3.80
CA LEU A 100 -4.39 -7.28 2.83
C LEU A 100 -3.66 -6.13 2.12
N HIS A 101 -3.10 -5.19 2.88
CA HIS A 101 -2.49 -4.00 2.30
C HIS A 101 -1.14 -4.27 1.63
N ALA A 102 -0.35 -5.21 2.13
CA ALA A 102 0.85 -5.67 1.44
C ALA A 102 0.51 -6.32 0.09
N THR A 103 -0.56 -7.13 0.03
CA THR A 103 -1.05 -7.73 -1.23
C THR A 103 -1.44 -6.65 -2.23
N TRP A 104 -2.10 -5.57 -1.78
CA TRP A 104 -2.41 -4.43 -2.64
C TRP A 104 -1.16 -3.77 -3.20
N ILE A 105 -0.14 -3.54 -2.38
CA ILE A 105 1.14 -2.97 -2.84
C ILE A 105 1.78 -3.84 -3.92
N VAL A 106 1.87 -5.15 -3.69
CA VAL A 106 2.45 -6.09 -4.67
C VAL A 106 1.66 -6.08 -5.98
N ARG A 107 0.34 -6.20 -5.92
CA ARG A 107 -0.52 -6.13 -7.12
C ARG A 107 -0.36 -4.83 -7.89
N MET A 108 -0.22 -3.71 -7.19
CA MET A 108 0.02 -2.42 -7.82
C MET A 108 1.38 -2.35 -8.51
N ILE A 109 2.43 -2.93 -7.90
CA ILE A 109 3.75 -3.04 -8.53
C ILE A 109 3.67 -3.90 -9.79
N ASP A 110 3.00 -5.05 -9.74
CA ASP A 110 2.83 -5.94 -10.89
C ASP A 110 2.10 -5.22 -12.03
N MET A 111 0.96 -4.58 -11.74
CA MET A 111 0.19 -3.82 -12.73
C MET A 111 0.96 -2.65 -13.37
N VAL A 112 1.80 -1.96 -12.59
CA VAL A 112 2.66 -0.88 -13.12
C VAL A 112 3.78 -1.46 -13.97
N SER A 113 4.36 -2.59 -13.54
CA SER A 113 5.45 -3.26 -14.26
C SER A 113 4.99 -3.82 -15.60
N ASP A 114 3.77 -4.37 -15.68
CA ASP A 114 3.16 -4.85 -16.91
C ASP A 114 2.87 -3.73 -17.92
N LYS A 115 2.48 -2.55 -17.41
CA LYS A 115 2.20 -1.35 -18.23
C LYS A 115 3.45 -0.60 -18.65
N ARG A 116 4.61 -0.89 -18.04
CA ARG A 116 5.89 -0.41 -18.55
C ARG A 116 6.32 -1.37 -19.65
N PRO A 117 6.68 -0.86 -20.85
CA PRO A 117 7.35 -1.73 -21.81
C PRO A 117 8.57 -2.31 -21.09
N ARG A 118 8.66 -3.64 -21.02
CA ARG A 118 9.92 -4.29 -20.67
C ARG A 118 10.93 -3.65 -21.61
N CYS A 119 11.94 -2.98 -21.05
CA CYS A 119 13.09 -2.60 -21.85
C CYS A 119 13.61 -3.93 -22.40
N ILE A 120 13.23 -4.24 -23.64
CA ILE A 120 13.71 -5.42 -24.33
C ILE A 120 15.17 -5.06 -24.55
N PHE A 121 16.02 -5.41 -23.59
CA PHE A 121 17.36 -5.84 -23.92
C PHE A 121 17.14 -7.07 -24.79
N THR A 122 16.86 -6.82 -26.07
CA THR A 122 17.00 -7.82 -27.10
C THR A 122 18.43 -8.26 -26.95
N THR A 123 18.59 -9.51 -26.55
CA THR A 123 19.72 -10.38 -26.81
C THR A 123 19.93 -10.46 -28.33
N ALA A 124 20.25 -9.31 -28.94
CA ALA A 124 20.79 -9.14 -30.28
C ALA A 124 22.32 -8.97 -30.21
N ALA A 125 22.95 -9.54 -29.19
CA ALA A 125 24.40 -9.58 -29.01
C ALA A 125 24.96 -11.02 -28.88
N LEU A 126 24.19 -12.04 -29.28
CA LEU A 126 24.68 -13.43 -29.42
C LEU A 126 24.43 -14.03 -30.81
N ARG A 127 24.19 -13.18 -31.82
CA ARG A 127 24.26 -13.57 -33.23
C ARG A 127 25.02 -12.48 -33.98
N ILE A 128 26.34 -12.66 -34.07
CA ILE A 128 27.28 -12.23 -35.11
C ILE A 128 28.68 -12.26 -34.48
N ARG A 129 29.62 -12.85 -35.22
CA ARG A 129 30.91 -13.44 -34.84
C ARG A 129 30.72 -14.89 -34.41
N ASP A 130 30.65 -15.80 -35.38
CA ASP A 130 31.78 -16.29 -36.21
C ASP A 130 32.98 -16.67 -35.34
#